data_AF-A0A7J5E6M7-F1
#
_entry.id   AF-A0A7J5E6M7-F1
#
_cell.length_a   1.000
_cell.length_b   1.000
_cell.length_c   1.000
_cell.angle_alpha   90.00
_cell.angle_beta   90.00
_cell.angle_gamma   90.00
#
_symmetry.space_group_name_H-M   'P 1'
#
loop_
_entity.id
_entity.type
_entity.pdbx_description
1 polymer ?
#
loop_
_entity_poly.entity_id
_entity_poly.type
_entity_poly.pdbx_seq_one_letter_code
_entity_poly.pdbx_strand_id
1 'polypeptide(L)'
;MRFRTVLVISILIFAALFSTGCSCGCGSTEKNTLKGFITVIGNEPFTKLAVKTDDGKFFVLKGSKELNAELNQKQGSYYVIQYGDLRTEDGNEVLIVEKAIPVNNESK
;
A
#
# COMPACT_ATOMS: atom_id res chain seq x y z
N MET A 1 -9.76 58.54 -12.51
CA MET A 1 -8.79 57.56 -13.05
C MET A 1 -8.27 56.53 -12.04
N ARG A 2 -8.17 56.84 -10.73
CA ARG A 2 -7.60 55.95 -9.69
C ARG A 2 -8.43 54.70 -9.34
N PHE A 3 -9.74 54.72 -9.56
CA PHE A 3 -10.63 53.59 -9.24
C PHE A 3 -10.50 52.42 -10.23
N ARG A 4 -10.23 52.73 -11.52
CA ARG A 4 -10.08 51.73 -12.58
C ARG A 4 -8.81 50.90 -12.42
N THR A 5 -7.72 51.52 -11.93
CA THR A 5 -6.46 50.84 -11.65
C THR A 5 -6.54 49.92 -10.42
N VAL A 6 -7.28 50.31 -9.38
CA VAL A 6 -7.47 49.46 -8.18
C VAL A 6 -8.28 48.20 -8.50
N LEU A 7 -9.30 48.34 -9.34
CA LEU A 7 -10.16 47.23 -9.76
C LEU A 7 -9.38 46.20 -10.62
N VAL A 8 -8.50 46.67 -11.51
CA VAL A 8 -7.65 45.80 -12.35
C VAL A 8 -6.61 45.06 -11.52
N ILE A 9 -6.00 45.72 -10.51
CA ILE A 9 -5.01 45.09 -9.63
C ILE A 9 -5.66 43.99 -8.76
N SER A 10 -6.90 44.21 -8.30
CA SER A 10 -7.62 43.23 -7.47
C SER A 10 -8.01 41.96 -8.23
N ILE A 11 -8.29 42.06 -9.54
CA ILE A 11 -8.61 40.91 -10.41
C ILE A 11 -7.36 40.06 -10.68
N LEU A 12 -6.19 40.69 -10.84
CA LEU A 12 -4.91 40.01 -11.07
C LEU A 12 -4.46 39.17 -9.86
N ILE A 13 -4.74 39.63 -8.64
CA ILE A 13 -4.40 38.89 -7.41
C ILE A 13 -5.30 37.65 -7.22
N PHE A 14 -6.59 37.74 -7.60
CA PHE A 14 -7.52 36.62 -7.51
C PHE A 14 -7.22 35.52 -8.53
N ALA A 15 -6.73 35.87 -9.72
CA ALA A 15 -6.36 34.89 -10.75
C ALA A 15 -5.11 34.05 -10.38
N ALA A 16 -4.22 34.58 -9.53
CA ALA A 16 -3.01 33.90 -9.10
C ALA A 16 -3.26 32.80 -8.04
N LEU A 17 -4.45 32.76 -7.42
CA LEU A 17 -4.81 31.79 -6.38
C LEU A 17 -5.44 30.49 -6.93
N PHE A 18 -5.69 30.39 -8.24
CA PHE A 18 -6.31 29.22 -8.87
C PHE A 18 -5.31 28.20 -9.46
N SER A 19 -3.99 28.42 -9.30
CA SER A 19 -2.94 27.57 -9.88
C SER A 19 -2.35 26.52 -8.93
N THR A 20 -3.02 26.19 -7.82
CA THR A 20 -2.66 25.04 -6.98
C THR A 20 -3.84 24.08 -6.87
N GLY A 21 -3.87 23.13 -7.81
CA GLY A 21 -4.83 22.04 -7.80
C GLY A 21 -4.51 20.92 -8.79
N CYS A 22 -3.24 20.73 -9.16
CA CYS A 22 -2.79 19.50 -9.79
C CYS A 22 -2.69 18.43 -8.70
N SER A 23 -3.82 17.83 -8.32
CA SER A 23 -3.78 16.52 -7.69
C SER A 23 -3.33 15.54 -8.75
N CYS A 24 -2.03 15.27 -8.77
CA CYS A 24 -1.44 14.09 -9.38
C CYS A 24 -2.15 12.85 -8.83
N GLY A 25 -3.24 12.44 -9.47
CA GLY A 25 -3.68 11.06 -9.46
C GLY A 25 -2.72 10.26 -10.32
N CYS A 26 -1.53 9.99 -9.77
CA CYS A 26 -0.57 9.06 -10.34
C CYS A 26 -1.18 7.66 -10.24
N GLY A 27 -2.14 7.37 -11.12
CA GLY A 27 -2.68 6.03 -11.35
C GLY A 27 -1.66 5.24 -12.14
N SER A 28 -0.47 5.04 -11.57
CA SER A 28 0.42 4.02 -12.05
C SER A 28 -0.35 2.71 -11.96
N THR A 29 -0.49 2.02 -13.09
CA THR A 29 -0.70 0.58 -13.10
C THR A 29 0.58 -0.10 -12.58
N GLU A 30 1.01 0.29 -11.39
CA GLU A 30 2.05 -0.34 -10.62
C GLU A 30 1.40 -1.56 -10.01
N LYS A 31 1.91 -2.73 -10.37
CA LYS A 31 1.54 -3.98 -9.72
C LYS A 31 1.58 -3.75 -8.22
N ASN A 32 0.44 -3.89 -7.55
CA ASN A 32 0.35 -3.50 -6.16
C ASN A 32 1.34 -4.34 -5.36
N THR A 33 2.30 -3.68 -4.70
CA THR A 33 3.34 -4.35 -3.91
C THR A 33 3.33 -3.81 -2.50
N LEU A 34 3.52 -4.71 -1.55
CA LEU A 34 3.54 -4.41 -0.13
C LEU A 34 4.72 -5.13 0.50
N LYS A 35 5.48 -4.42 1.33
CA LYS A 35 6.67 -4.94 1.99
C LYS A 35 6.37 -5.17 3.47
N GLY A 36 6.92 -6.24 4.02
CA GLY A 36 6.73 -6.53 5.44
C GLY A 36 7.24 -7.90 5.85
N PHE A 37 7.04 -8.18 7.14
CA PHE A 37 7.39 -9.46 7.74
C PHE A 37 6.26 -10.45 7.61
N ILE A 38 6.58 -11.67 7.19
CA ILE A 38 5.62 -12.77 7.20
C ILE A 38 5.36 -13.18 8.63
N THR A 39 4.09 -13.17 9.03
CA THR A 39 3.64 -13.51 10.36
C THR A 39 2.38 -14.34 10.28
N VAL A 40 2.02 -14.99 11.38
CA VAL A 40 0.74 -15.69 11.50
C VAL A 40 -0.09 -14.96 12.55
N ILE A 41 -1.38 -14.77 12.25
CA ILE A 41 -2.33 -14.14 13.17
C ILE A 41 -3.46 -15.12 13.50
N GLY A 42 -4.08 -14.96 14.66
CA GLY A 42 -5.13 -15.85 15.14
C GLY A 42 -4.61 -16.95 16.07
N ASN A 43 -5.56 -17.71 16.63
CA ASN A 43 -5.28 -18.80 17.57
C ASN A 43 -5.26 -20.13 16.83
N GLU A 44 -4.36 -21.04 17.18
CA GLU A 44 -4.37 -22.40 16.65
C GLU A 44 -5.70 -23.11 17.02
N PRO A 45 -6.34 -23.84 16.09
CA PRO A 45 -5.94 -24.18 14.70
C PRO A 45 -6.41 -23.18 13.62
N PHE A 46 -6.99 -22.03 14.00
CA PHE A 46 -7.56 -21.01 13.12
C PHE A 46 -6.56 -19.93 12.70
N THR A 47 -5.28 -20.30 12.61
CA THR A 47 -4.21 -19.39 12.23
C THR A 47 -4.32 -18.98 10.77
N LYS A 48 -4.12 -17.69 10.49
CA LYS A 48 -4.10 -17.11 9.14
C LYS A 48 -2.72 -16.55 8.86
N LEU A 49 -2.16 -16.89 7.69
CA LEU A 49 -0.93 -16.29 7.21
C LEU A 49 -1.18 -14.82 6.91
N ALA A 50 -0.29 -13.95 7.38
CA ALA A 50 -0.40 -12.51 7.22
C ALA A 50 0.98 -11.88 6.97
N VAL A 51 0.96 -10.64 6.53
CA VAL A 51 2.14 -9.77 6.44
C VAL A 51 1.94 -8.58 7.35
N LYS A 52 2.94 -8.31 8.18
CA LYS A 52 3.02 -7.10 9.00
C LYS A 52 3.87 -6.07 8.26
N THR A 53 3.26 -4.96 7.85
CA THR A 53 3.98 -3.84 7.23
C THR A 53 4.82 -3.09 8.27
N ASP A 54 5.78 -2.31 7.80
CA ASP A 54 6.56 -1.40 8.65
C ASP A 54 5.67 -0.37 9.38
N ASP A 55 4.54 0.01 8.79
CA ASP A 55 3.51 0.86 9.42
C ASP A 55 2.73 0.15 10.56
N GLY A 56 3.03 -1.13 10.83
CA GLY A 56 2.37 -1.92 11.86
C GLY A 56 0.99 -2.45 11.48
N LYS A 57 0.58 -2.34 10.21
CA LYS A 57 -0.67 -2.91 9.70
C LYS A 57 -0.49 -4.39 9.38
N PHE A 58 -1.56 -5.14 9.50
CA PHE A 58 -1.59 -6.58 9.22
C PHE A 58 -2.53 -6.86 8.06
N PHE A 59 -2.03 -7.59 7.07
CA PHE A 59 -2.80 -8.03 5.92
C PHE A 59 -2.74 -9.54 5.81
N VAL A 60 -3.90 -10.20 5.70
CA VAL A 60 -3.98 -11.65 5.51
C VAL A 60 -3.54 -11.98 4.09
N LEU A 61 -2.70 -12.99 3.93
CA LEU A 61 -2.20 -13.45 2.64
C LEU A 61 -3.02 -14.65 2.16
N LYS A 62 -3.56 -14.55 0.94
CA LYS A 62 -4.29 -15.64 0.28
C LYS A 62 -3.69 -15.86 -1.10
N GLY A 63 -2.94 -16.95 -1.26
CA GLY A 63 -2.34 -17.34 -2.53
C GLY A 63 -2.56 -18.82 -2.85
N SER A 64 -1.76 -19.33 -3.77
CA SER A 64 -1.70 -20.77 -4.05
C SER A 64 -1.24 -21.54 -2.80
N LYS A 65 -1.63 -22.82 -2.70
CA LYS A 65 -1.25 -23.68 -1.56
C LYS A 65 0.26 -23.78 -1.39
N GLU A 66 1.00 -23.86 -2.50
CA GLU A 66 2.46 -23.93 -2.52
C GLU A 66 3.10 -22.66 -1.96
N LEU A 67 2.66 -21.48 -2.43
CA LEU A 67 3.17 -20.20 -1.96
C LEU A 67 2.84 -19.98 -0.48
N ASN A 68 1.62 -20.30 -0.05
CA ASN A 68 1.25 -20.21 1.35
C ASN A 68 2.08 -21.16 2.23
N ALA A 69 2.35 -22.39 1.77
CA ALA A 69 3.17 -23.35 2.50
C ALA A 69 4.64 -22.89 2.60
N GLU A 70 5.18 -22.29 1.53
CA GLU A 70 6.52 -21.71 1.52
C GLU A 70 6.62 -20.54 2.51
N LEU A 71 5.72 -19.56 2.40
CA LEU A 71 5.70 -18.39 3.28
C LEU A 71 5.48 -18.77 4.75
N ASN A 72 4.64 -19.79 5.01
CA ASN A 72 4.42 -20.28 6.37
C ASN A 72 5.69 -20.90 6.99
N GLN A 73 6.58 -21.48 6.19
CA GLN A 73 7.89 -21.95 6.66
C GLN A 73 8.91 -20.82 6.82
N LYS A 74 8.65 -19.65 6.20
CA LYS A 74 9.50 -18.46 6.20
C LYS A 74 8.97 -17.35 7.11
N GLN A 75 8.18 -17.71 8.12
CA GLN A 75 7.74 -16.77 9.16
C GLN A 75 8.92 -16.01 9.78
N GLY A 76 8.70 -14.73 10.09
CA GLY A 76 9.73 -13.83 10.60
C GLY A 76 10.67 -13.27 9.52
N SER A 77 10.60 -13.76 8.28
CA SER A 77 11.40 -13.23 7.16
C SER A 77 10.73 -12.02 6.50
N TYR A 78 11.53 -11.11 5.95
CA TYR A 78 11.04 -9.91 5.26
C TYR A 78 10.89 -10.17 3.76
N TYR A 79 9.70 -9.87 3.23
CA TYR A 79 9.32 -10.16 1.86
C TYR A 79 8.65 -8.96 1.20
N VAL A 80 8.80 -8.87 -0.13
CA VAL A 80 7.96 -8.04 -0.99
C VAL A 80 6.83 -8.92 -1.54
N ILE A 81 5.60 -8.60 -1.16
CA ILE A 81 4.38 -9.26 -1.58
C ILE A 81 3.77 -8.47 -2.72
N GLN A 82 3.67 -9.11 -3.89
CA GLN A 82 2.94 -8.61 -5.04
C GLN A 82 1.55 -9.24 -5.04
N TYR A 83 0.53 -8.40 -5.07
CA TYR A 83 -0.87 -8.82 -5.03
C TYR A 83 -1.65 -8.24 -6.20
N GLY A 84 -2.57 -9.05 -6.72
CA GLY A 84 -3.46 -8.65 -7.81
C GLY A 84 -4.70 -7.93 -7.29
N ASP A 85 -5.17 -8.31 -6.10
CA ASP A 85 -6.45 -7.87 -5.55
C ASP A 85 -6.38 -7.73 -4.03
N LEU A 86 -7.09 -6.76 -3.48
CA LEU A 86 -7.25 -6.54 -2.05
C LEU A 86 -8.74 -6.62 -1.71
N ARG A 87 -9.11 -7.51 -0.79
CA ARG A 87 -10.49 -7.71 -0.34
C ARG A 87 -10.59 -7.56 1.16
N THR A 88 -11.79 -7.34 1.66
CA THR A 88 -12.07 -7.43 3.09
C THR A 88 -12.93 -8.67 3.33
N GLU A 89 -12.42 -9.64 4.08
CA GLU A 89 -13.16 -10.86 4.50
C GLU A 89 -13.13 -10.97 6.03
N ASP A 90 -14.29 -11.20 6.65
CA ASP A 90 -14.43 -11.31 8.12
C ASP A 90 -13.80 -10.14 8.90
N GLY A 91 -13.87 -8.92 8.36
CA GLY A 91 -13.26 -7.73 8.95
C GLY A 91 -11.73 -7.63 8.83
N ASN A 92 -11.08 -8.53 8.08
CA ASN A 92 -9.65 -8.52 7.82
C ASN A 92 -9.37 -8.10 6.37
N GLU A 93 -8.32 -7.31 6.17
CA GLU A 93 -7.79 -7.00 4.84
C GLU A 93 -7.03 -8.22 4.30
N VAL A 94 -7.49 -8.77 3.18
CA VAL A 94 -6.97 -9.98 2.53
C VAL A 94 -6.35 -9.62 1.18
N LEU A 95 -5.06 -9.89 1.04
CA LEU A 95 -4.30 -9.73 -0.19
C LEU A 95 -4.30 -11.04 -0.98
N ILE A 96 -4.74 -10.96 -2.23
CA ILE A 96 -4.62 -12.06 -3.19
C ILE A 96 -3.21 -12.04 -3.77
N VAL A 97 -2.33 -12.88 -3.20
CA VAL A 97 -0.90 -12.87 -3.51
C VAL A 97 -0.64 -13.58 -4.84
N GLU A 98 -0.01 -12.86 -5.75
CA GLU A 98 0.45 -13.41 -7.03
C GLU A 98 1.91 -13.86 -6.94
N LYS A 99 2.73 -13.11 -6.21
CA LYS A 99 4.17 -13.39 -6.09
C LYS A 99 4.72 -12.87 -4.76
N ALA A 100 5.63 -13.62 -4.17
CA ALA A 100 6.41 -13.19 -3.02
C ALA A 100 7.90 -13.21 -3.37
N ILE A 101 8.62 -12.14 -3.04
CA ILE A 101 10.04 -12.00 -3.33
C ILE A 101 10.76 -11.80 -2.00
N PRO A 102 11.65 -12.73 -1.59
CA PRO A 102 12.42 -12.55 -0.36
C PRO A 102 13.33 -11.34 -0.48
N VAL A 103 13.31 -10.48 0.53
CA VAL A 103 14.34 -9.45 0.66
C VAL A 103 15.43 -10.07 1.49
N ASN A 104 16.44 -10.63 0.81
CA ASN A 104 17.59 -11.19 1.51
C ASN A 104 18.31 -10.03 2.20
N ASN A 105 18.14 -9.89 3.51
CA ASN A 105 19.01 -9.06 4.33
C ASN A 105 20.30 -9.87 4.50
N GLU A 106 21.12 -9.93 3.45
CA GLU A 106 22.53 -10.32 3.57
C GLU A 106 23.30 -9.20 4.27
N SER A 107 22.94 -8.93 5.52
CA SER A 107 23.81 -8.20 6.43
C SER A 107 24.78 -9.22 7.02
N LYS A 108 25.84 -9.43 6.24
CA LYS A 108 27.24 -9.68 6.61
C LYS A 108 27.55 -10.01 8.07
#